data_AF-A0A1H5SDH6-F1
#
_entry.id   AF-A0A1H5SDH6-F1
#
_cell.length_a   1.000
_cell.length_b   1.000
_cell.length_c   1.000
_cell.angle_alpha   90.00
_cell.angle_beta   90.00
_cell.angle_gamma   90.00
#
_symmetry.space_group_name_H-M   'P 1'
#
loop_
_entity.id
_entity.type
_entity.pdbx_description
1 polymer ?
#
loop_
_entity_poly.entity_id
_entity_poly.type
_entity_poly.pdbx_seq_one_letter_code
_entity_poly.pdbx_strand_id
1 'polypeptide(L)'
;MSASMRNGPAAGDPEFRGIDPDALGHLLKQMNAANRAIIGWLDAHPPPAGVPATGHQRAQEVSVWVAEQLGMLNRRYNYAITHPDTGGGIRTGPAVPPRPAIPGTGGQGGGSGLGDGVAPPRSPRTTPKGAGDDLGTFPNRQDAQKAARADAFVINRALKEGRPIPDEVWRRLGQHADDPDYTEELYDRLGPAGIADLIRRAAGDEARLRAISESLGTASFHLPMNAAWLKALLAEADRDGTRDITVRVLLDADMSRRTDDALARLGLLPGGAAPQAPGGPARTPAPVQPGADRPAL
;
A
#
# COMPACT_ATOMS: atom_id res chain seq x y z
N MET A 1 -27.63 -0.51 -8.92
CA MET A 1 -28.68 -0.80 -7.92
C MET A 1 -28.16 -1.84 -6.94
N SER A 2 -28.03 -1.51 -5.65
CA SER A 2 -27.90 -2.50 -4.56
C SER A 2 -28.07 -1.79 -3.20
N ALA A 3 -29.31 -1.40 -2.89
CA ALA A 3 -29.71 -0.93 -1.56
C ALA A 3 -29.62 -2.04 -0.47
N SER A 4 -29.26 -3.27 -0.84
CA SER A 4 -29.31 -4.44 0.05
C SER A 4 -28.15 -4.58 1.03
N MET A 5 -27.04 -3.86 0.85
CA MET A 5 -25.92 -3.90 1.82
C MET A 5 -26.10 -2.91 2.98
N ARG A 6 -27.01 -1.94 2.85
CA ARG A 6 -27.22 -0.89 3.86
C ARG A 6 -28.01 -1.35 5.09
N ASN A 7 -28.72 -2.48 4.99
CA ASN A 7 -29.62 -3.00 6.03
C ASN A 7 -29.34 -4.48 6.39
N GLY A 8 -28.17 -5.02 6.01
CA GLY A 8 -27.77 -6.38 6.41
C GLY A 8 -27.41 -6.45 7.90
N PRO A 9 -27.31 -7.66 8.50
CA PRO A 9 -26.95 -7.84 9.92
C PRO A 9 -25.65 -7.15 10.33
N ALA A 10 -24.76 -6.91 9.36
CA ALA A 10 -23.49 -6.21 9.52
C ALA A 10 -23.60 -4.67 9.64
N ALA A 11 -24.74 -4.06 9.29
CA ALA A 11 -24.90 -2.60 9.28
C ALA A 11 -24.99 -1.99 10.69
N GLY A 12 -25.20 -2.81 11.72
CA GLY A 12 -25.27 -2.40 13.13
C GLY A 12 -24.00 -2.70 13.94
N ASP A 13 -22.98 -3.31 13.33
CA ASP A 13 -21.75 -3.66 14.04
C ASP A 13 -20.71 -2.52 13.89
N PRO A 14 -20.36 -1.81 14.98
CA PRO A 14 -19.37 -0.75 14.95
C PRO A 14 -17.95 -1.24 14.60
N GLU A 15 -17.71 -2.57 14.66
CA GLU A 15 -16.47 -3.21 14.21
C GLU A 15 -16.52 -3.66 12.74
N PHE A 16 -17.64 -3.49 12.04
CA PHE A 16 -17.74 -3.84 10.62
C PHE A 16 -16.93 -2.87 9.77
N ARG A 17 -15.68 -3.25 9.50
CA ARG A 17 -14.78 -2.59 8.55
C ARG A 17 -15.06 -3.13 7.15
N GLY A 18 -15.06 -2.27 6.14
CA GLY A 18 -15.62 -2.58 4.81
C GLY A 18 -15.03 -3.84 4.16
N ILE A 19 -13.78 -4.21 4.49
CA ILE A 19 -13.11 -5.45 4.14
C ILE A 19 -12.06 -5.79 5.23
N ASP A 20 -12.14 -6.97 5.86
CA ASP A 20 -11.10 -7.47 6.78
C ASP A 20 -9.96 -8.12 5.96
N PRO A 21 -8.75 -7.52 5.93
CA PRO A 21 -7.64 -8.04 5.15
C PRO A 21 -7.14 -9.40 5.65
N ASP A 22 -7.17 -9.67 6.96
CA ASP A 22 -6.71 -10.94 7.51
C ASP A 22 -7.67 -12.08 7.14
N ALA A 23 -8.97 -11.84 7.25
CA ALA A 23 -9.99 -12.79 6.82
C ALA A 23 -9.90 -13.06 5.30
N LEU A 24 -9.70 -12.01 4.49
CA LEU A 24 -9.57 -12.16 3.05
C LEU A 24 -8.26 -12.86 2.66
N GLY A 25 -7.17 -12.63 3.40
CA GLY A 25 -5.91 -13.36 3.26
C GLY A 25 -6.06 -14.85 3.57
N HIS A 26 -6.82 -15.20 4.62
CA HIS A 26 -7.18 -16.60 4.91
C HIS A 26 -8.00 -17.24 3.80
N LEU A 27 -9.01 -16.54 3.27
CA LEU A 27 -9.81 -17.02 2.13
C LEU A 27 -8.93 -17.27 0.90
N LEU A 28 -8.06 -16.32 0.56
CA LEU A 28 -7.11 -16.47 -0.55
C LEU A 28 -6.20 -17.68 -0.38
N LYS A 29 -5.71 -17.93 0.83
CA LYS A 29 -4.89 -19.11 1.14
C LYS A 29 -5.69 -20.40 0.93
N GLN A 30 -6.93 -20.47 1.41
CA GLN A 30 -7.80 -21.63 1.25
C GLN A 30 -8.12 -21.90 -0.23
N MET A 31 -8.48 -20.86 -0.99
CA MET A 31 -8.80 -21.01 -2.42
C MET A 31 -7.58 -21.42 -3.25
N ASN A 32 -6.39 -20.88 -2.95
CA ASN A 32 -5.14 -21.33 -3.58
C ASN A 32 -4.84 -22.81 -3.27
N ALA A 33 -5.03 -23.23 -2.02
CA ALA A 33 -4.83 -24.63 -1.63
C ALA A 33 -5.82 -25.56 -2.35
N ALA A 34 -7.09 -25.16 -2.44
CA ALA A 34 -8.12 -25.90 -3.17
C ALA A 34 -7.79 -26.02 -4.66
N ASN A 35 -7.40 -24.92 -5.32
CA ASN A 35 -7.02 -24.95 -6.73
C ASN A 35 -5.84 -25.90 -7.00
N ARG A 36 -4.79 -25.84 -6.17
CA ARG A 36 -3.64 -26.75 -6.27
C ARG A 36 -4.05 -28.21 -6.06
N ALA A 37 -4.95 -28.48 -5.12
CA ALA A 37 -5.45 -29.83 -4.88
C ALA A 37 -6.23 -30.38 -6.09
N ILE A 38 -7.06 -29.55 -6.73
CA ILE A 38 -7.80 -29.94 -7.94
C ILE A 38 -6.83 -30.25 -9.09
N ILE A 39 -5.87 -29.36 -9.36
CA ILE A 39 -4.87 -29.56 -10.42
C ILE A 39 -4.05 -30.83 -10.14
N GLY A 40 -3.54 -30.98 -8.92
CA GLY A 40 -2.77 -32.17 -8.54
C GLY A 40 -3.58 -33.46 -8.65
N TRP A 41 -4.88 -33.42 -8.35
CA TRP A 41 -5.77 -34.58 -8.55
C TRP A 41 -5.97 -34.89 -10.04
N LEU A 42 -6.21 -33.88 -10.88
CA LEU A 42 -6.37 -34.03 -12.33
C LEU A 42 -5.13 -34.66 -12.98
N ASP A 43 -3.95 -34.18 -12.61
CA ASP A 43 -2.66 -34.68 -13.13
C ASP A 43 -2.39 -36.13 -12.69
N ALA A 44 -2.72 -36.47 -11.44
CA ALA A 44 -2.49 -37.81 -10.90
C ALA A 44 -3.49 -38.87 -11.39
N HIS A 45 -4.66 -38.46 -11.90
CA HIS A 45 -5.74 -39.38 -12.27
C HIS A 45 -6.20 -39.17 -13.71
N PRO A 46 -5.35 -39.31 -14.74
CA PRO A 46 -5.79 -39.13 -16.12
C PRO A 46 -6.95 -40.09 -16.47
N PRO A 47 -7.93 -39.66 -17.27
CA PRO A 47 -9.07 -40.50 -17.62
C PRO A 47 -8.59 -41.76 -18.37
N PRO A 48 -9.03 -42.97 -17.96
CA PRO A 48 -8.67 -44.20 -18.66
C PRO A 48 -9.15 -44.18 -20.11
N ALA A 49 -8.43 -44.84 -21.00
CA ALA A 49 -8.82 -44.94 -22.41
C ALA A 49 -10.23 -45.55 -22.55
N GLY A 50 -11.11 -44.86 -23.28
CA GLY A 50 -12.49 -45.30 -23.51
C GLY A 50 -13.50 -44.92 -22.43
N VAL A 51 -13.09 -44.27 -21.34
CA VAL A 51 -14.00 -43.75 -20.31
C VAL A 51 -14.35 -42.28 -20.59
N PRO A 52 -15.63 -41.85 -20.46
CA PRO A 52 -16.01 -40.45 -20.62
C PRO A 52 -15.26 -39.52 -19.66
N ALA A 53 -14.57 -38.52 -20.20
CA ALA A 53 -13.81 -37.53 -19.44
C ALA A 53 -14.68 -36.38 -18.88
N THR A 54 -16.00 -36.55 -18.80
CA THR A 54 -16.92 -35.48 -18.39
C THR A 54 -16.71 -35.02 -16.95
N GLY A 55 -16.31 -35.93 -16.05
CA GLY A 55 -15.95 -35.59 -14.67
C GLY A 55 -14.68 -34.74 -14.60
N HIS A 56 -13.66 -35.10 -15.38
CA HIS A 56 -12.42 -34.33 -15.54
C HIS A 56 -12.66 -32.94 -16.10
N GLN A 57 -13.48 -32.83 -17.16
CA GLN A 57 -13.83 -31.55 -17.76
C GLN A 57 -14.49 -30.62 -16.73
N ARG A 58 -15.46 -31.12 -15.95
CA ARG A 58 -16.10 -30.33 -14.88
C ARG A 58 -15.13 -29.91 -13.78
N ALA A 59 -14.23 -30.80 -13.36
CA ALA A 59 -13.21 -30.44 -12.37
C ALA A 59 -12.24 -29.37 -12.91
N GLN A 60 -11.92 -29.43 -14.21
CA GLN A 60 -11.12 -28.41 -14.87
C GLN A 60 -11.87 -27.07 -14.98
N GLU A 61 -13.17 -27.08 -15.31
CA GLU A 61 -14.02 -25.89 -15.28
C GLU A 61 -14.04 -25.23 -13.90
N VAL A 62 -14.14 -26.01 -12.82
CA VAL A 62 -14.08 -25.49 -11.45
C VAL A 62 -12.70 -24.86 -11.17
N SER A 63 -11.60 -25.48 -11.63
CA SER A 63 -10.26 -24.88 -11.45
C SER A 63 -10.12 -23.53 -12.15
N VAL A 64 -10.68 -23.41 -13.37
CA VAL A 64 -10.71 -22.14 -14.13
C VAL A 64 -11.53 -21.11 -13.38
N TRP A 65 -12.74 -21.46 -12.93
CA TRP A 65 -13.59 -20.55 -12.17
C TRP A 65 -12.92 -20.08 -10.86
N VAL A 66 -12.28 -20.98 -10.11
CA VAL A 66 -11.54 -20.60 -8.90
C VAL A 66 -10.38 -19.65 -9.24
N ALA A 67 -9.64 -19.90 -10.31
CA ALA A 67 -8.55 -19.03 -10.76
C ALA A 67 -9.05 -17.61 -11.14
N GLU A 68 -10.22 -17.52 -11.78
CA GLU A 68 -10.86 -16.23 -12.08
C GLU A 68 -11.26 -15.47 -10.80
N GLN A 69 -11.85 -16.15 -9.82
CA GLN A 69 -12.22 -15.54 -8.54
C GLN A 69 -11.00 -15.11 -7.71
N LEU A 70 -9.90 -15.89 -7.75
CA LEU A 70 -8.65 -15.57 -7.07
C LEU A 70 -8.06 -14.23 -7.53
N GLY A 71 -8.23 -13.87 -8.81
CA GLY A 71 -7.78 -12.56 -9.32
C GLY A 71 -8.49 -11.40 -8.62
N MET A 72 -9.83 -11.45 -8.55
CA MET A 72 -10.65 -10.43 -7.91
C MET A 72 -10.41 -10.37 -6.39
N LEU A 73 -10.28 -11.51 -5.72
CA LEU A 73 -10.01 -11.55 -4.28
C LEU A 73 -8.62 -11.01 -3.92
N ASN A 74 -7.60 -11.32 -4.72
CA ASN A 74 -6.26 -10.76 -4.50
C ASN A 74 -6.28 -9.24 -4.64
N ARG A 75 -7.02 -8.70 -5.60
CA ARG A 75 -7.18 -7.25 -5.77
C ARG A 75 -7.87 -6.60 -4.57
N ARG A 76 -8.94 -7.20 -4.07
CA ARG A 76 -9.62 -6.71 -2.85
C ARG A 76 -8.72 -6.76 -1.63
N TYR A 77 -7.88 -7.78 -1.53
CA TYR A 77 -6.89 -7.90 -0.46
C TYR A 77 -5.83 -6.81 -0.58
N ASN A 78 -5.26 -6.65 -1.77
CA ASN A 78 -4.27 -5.63 -2.07
C ASN A 78 -4.82 -4.21 -1.81
N TYR A 79 -6.08 -3.97 -2.13
CA TYR A 79 -6.75 -2.71 -1.84
C TYR A 79 -6.93 -2.51 -0.33
N ALA A 80 -7.43 -3.52 0.39
CA ALA A 80 -7.67 -3.43 1.83
C ALA A 80 -6.38 -3.17 2.62
N ILE A 81 -5.23 -3.71 2.18
CA ILE A 81 -3.95 -3.46 2.84
C ILE A 81 -3.33 -2.10 2.48
N THR A 82 -3.56 -1.59 1.26
CA THR A 82 -3.04 -0.28 0.80
C THR A 82 -3.94 0.89 1.21
N HIS A 83 -5.21 0.63 1.54
CA HIS A 83 -6.20 1.64 1.93
C HIS A 83 -6.91 1.23 3.23
N PRO A 84 -6.20 1.21 4.37
CA PRO A 84 -6.84 0.89 5.64
C PRO A 84 -7.96 1.90 5.95
N ASP A 85 -9.17 1.41 6.21
CA ASP A 85 -10.32 2.25 6.58
C ASP A 85 -9.94 3.17 7.76
N THR A 86 -9.95 4.48 7.52
CA THR A 86 -9.75 5.51 8.57
C THR A 86 -10.96 5.65 9.52
N GLY A 87 -12.01 4.83 9.31
CA GLY A 87 -13.31 4.91 9.96
C GLY A 87 -13.47 4.16 11.29
N GLY A 88 -12.39 3.87 12.01
CA GLY A 88 -12.44 3.19 13.32
C GLY A 88 -12.15 4.08 14.54
N GLY A 89 -12.10 5.40 14.36
CA GLY A 89 -11.91 6.35 15.46
C GLY A 89 -13.24 6.97 15.86
N ILE A 90 -13.78 6.55 17.01
CA ILE A 90 -14.88 7.25 17.67
C ILE A 90 -14.47 8.73 17.85
N ARG A 91 -15.00 9.62 17.01
CA ARG A 91 -15.20 11.01 17.45
C ARG A 91 -16.42 10.98 18.36
N THR A 92 -16.17 10.85 19.65
CA THR A 92 -17.12 11.32 20.67
C THR A 92 -17.24 12.83 20.48
N GLY A 93 -18.18 13.24 19.63
CA GLY A 93 -18.71 14.60 19.70
C GLY A 93 -19.28 14.83 21.10
N PRO A 94 -19.25 16.08 21.61
CA PRO A 94 -19.76 16.36 22.95
C PRO A 94 -21.22 15.92 23.05
N ALA A 95 -21.54 15.29 24.19
CA ALA A 95 -22.85 14.71 24.48
C ALA A 95 -23.99 15.70 24.19
N VAL A 96 -24.96 15.26 23.38
CA VAL A 96 -26.22 15.99 23.16
C VAL A 96 -26.98 16.00 24.48
N PRO A 97 -27.31 17.16 25.07
CA PRO A 97 -28.13 17.20 26.28
C PRO A 97 -29.56 16.72 25.98
N PRO A 98 -30.27 16.14 26.96
CA PRO A 98 -31.60 15.57 26.73
C PRO A 98 -32.59 16.66 26.29
N ARG A 99 -33.36 16.39 25.23
CA ARG A 99 -34.41 17.28 24.72
C ARG A 99 -35.50 17.51 25.76
N PRO A 100 -35.91 18.77 26.03
CA PRO A 100 -37.19 19.04 26.67
C PRO A 100 -38.35 18.78 25.70
N ALA A 101 -39.47 18.29 26.24
CA ALA A 101 -40.71 18.04 25.52
C ALA A 101 -41.31 19.31 24.90
N ILE A 102 -41.89 19.17 23.71
CA ILE A 102 -42.57 20.24 22.95
C ILE A 102 -43.91 20.57 23.60
N PRO A 103 -44.29 21.86 23.67
CA PRO A 103 -45.66 22.23 23.31
C PRO A 103 -45.74 23.39 22.31
N GLY A 104 -46.53 23.15 21.25
CA GLY A 104 -47.47 24.05 20.57
C GLY A 104 -47.18 25.54 20.32
N THR A 105 -47.06 25.86 19.02
CA THR A 105 -47.74 26.98 18.27
C THR A 105 -47.60 28.44 18.71
N GLY A 106 -47.00 29.25 17.82
CA GLY A 106 -47.47 30.60 17.46
C GLY A 106 -46.40 31.71 17.37
N GLY A 107 -46.38 32.45 16.25
CA GLY A 107 -46.07 33.89 16.25
C GLY A 107 -44.71 34.40 15.73
N GLN A 108 -44.69 34.75 14.43
CA GLN A 108 -44.19 36.00 13.80
C GLN A 108 -43.09 36.87 14.49
N GLY A 109 -42.07 37.25 13.72
CA GLY A 109 -41.25 38.46 13.98
C GLY A 109 -39.84 38.40 13.37
N GLY A 110 -39.53 39.29 12.42
CA GLY A 110 -38.26 39.32 11.69
C GLY A 110 -37.11 40.03 12.40
N GLY A 111 -35.93 39.96 11.78
CA GLY A 111 -34.75 40.75 12.15
C GLY A 111 -33.48 40.27 11.45
N SER A 112 -32.93 41.12 10.59
CA SER A 112 -31.61 40.98 9.95
C SER A 112 -30.48 40.92 10.98
N GLY A 113 -29.49 40.05 10.74
CA GLY A 113 -28.23 40.02 11.48
C GLY A 113 -27.16 39.26 10.70
N LEU A 114 -26.09 39.98 10.31
CA LEU A 114 -24.88 39.48 9.66
C LEU A 114 -24.11 38.52 10.57
N GLY A 115 -23.51 37.46 10.02
CA GLY A 115 -22.58 36.60 10.76
C GLY A 115 -22.08 35.39 9.96
N ASP A 116 -20.79 35.46 9.61
CA ASP A 116 -19.84 34.40 9.28
C ASP A 116 -20.18 33.29 8.28
N GLY A 117 -19.35 33.26 7.22
CA GLY A 117 -19.33 32.25 6.18
C GLY A 117 -19.03 30.86 6.73
N VAL A 118 -20.08 30.05 6.86
CA VAL A 118 -19.97 28.60 6.97
C VAL A 118 -19.69 28.05 5.57
N ALA A 119 -18.47 27.56 5.37
CA ALA A 119 -18.12 26.79 4.19
C ALA A 119 -19.13 25.63 4.01
N PRO A 120 -19.59 25.35 2.78
CA PRO A 120 -20.55 24.28 2.57
C PRO A 120 -19.98 22.95 3.07
N PRO A 121 -20.80 22.08 3.70
CA PRO A 121 -20.35 20.77 4.14
C PRO A 121 -19.75 20.03 2.93
N ARG A 122 -18.50 19.60 3.07
CA ARG A 122 -17.85 18.71 2.11
C ARG A 122 -18.79 17.52 1.90
N SER A 123 -19.20 17.32 0.64
CA SER A 123 -20.00 16.18 0.21
C SER A 123 -19.45 14.88 0.80
N PRO A 124 -20.30 13.90 1.11
CA PRO A 124 -19.85 12.58 1.53
C PRO A 124 -18.86 12.08 0.47
N ARG A 125 -17.63 11.73 0.89
CA ARG A 125 -16.71 11.01 0.01
C ARG A 125 -17.46 9.76 -0.46
N THR A 126 -17.77 9.74 -1.75
CA THR A 126 -18.19 8.55 -2.46
C THR A 126 -17.17 7.46 -2.16
N THR A 127 -17.64 6.27 -1.80
CA THR A 127 -16.84 5.05 -1.68
C THR A 127 -15.75 4.99 -2.75
N PRO A 128 -14.46 4.89 -2.38
CA PRO A 128 -13.36 4.86 -3.36
C PRO A 128 -13.29 3.54 -4.17
N LYS A 129 -12.65 3.60 -5.34
CA LYS A 129 -12.62 2.58 -6.41
C LYS A 129 -11.51 1.49 -6.17
N GLY A 130 -11.81 0.18 -6.26
CA GLY A 130 -10.90 -1.02 -6.27
C GLY A 130 -11.38 -2.28 -7.09
N ALA A 131 -10.90 -2.62 -8.33
CA ALA A 131 -11.59 -3.25 -9.54
C ALA A 131 -12.29 -4.63 -9.42
N GLY A 132 -13.40 -5.07 -10.08
CA GLY A 132 -14.69 -4.56 -10.63
C GLY A 132 -14.75 -3.46 -11.71
N ASP A 133 -15.76 -3.45 -12.62
CA ASP A 133 -16.07 -2.30 -13.52
C ASP A 133 -16.09 -0.95 -12.76
N ASP A 134 -16.31 -0.99 -11.45
CA ASP A 134 -16.41 0.16 -10.55
C ASP A 134 -15.11 0.60 -9.88
N LEU A 135 -13.98 -0.03 -10.19
CA LEU A 135 -13.10 -0.31 -9.06
C LEU A 135 -11.59 -0.22 -9.55
N GLY A 136 -11.21 -0.23 -10.83
CA GLY A 136 -9.81 0.13 -11.22
C GLY A 136 -9.59 0.18 -12.73
N THR A 137 -8.49 0.80 -13.19
CA THR A 137 -8.38 1.17 -14.62
C THR A 137 -8.18 -0.03 -15.55
N PHE A 138 -7.73 -1.18 -15.02
CA PHE A 138 -7.47 -2.39 -15.80
C PHE A 138 -8.49 -3.51 -15.56
N PRO A 139 -9.00 -4.16 -16.62
CA PRO A 139 -10.00 -5.22 -16.51
C PRO A 139 -9.55 -6.41 -15.64
N ASN A 140 -8.27 -6.76 -15.69
CA ASN A 140 -7.68 -7.85 -14.92
C ASN A 140 -6.20 -7.61 -14.61
N ARG A 141 -5.60 -8.45 -13.76
CA ARG A 141 -4.20 -8.35 -13.31
C ARG A 141 -3.22 -8.44 -14.48
N GLN A 142 -3.51 -9.30 -15.46
CA GLN A 142 -2.64 -9.50 -16.60
C GLN A 142 -2.54 -8.23 -17.46
N ASP A 143 -3.65 -7.51 -17.63
CA ASP A 143 -3.68 -6.24 -18.36
C ASP A 143 -2.91 -5.14 -17.62
N ALA A 144 -3.07 -5.03 -16.30
CA ALA A 144 -2.31 -4.09 -15.47
C ALA A 144 -0.80 -4.35 -15.55
N GLN A 145 -0.38 -5.61 -15.38
CA GLN A 145 1.02 -6.01 -15.49
C GLN A 145 1.58 -5.81 -16.89
N LYS A 146 0.78 -6.07 -17.93
CA LYS A 146 1.19 -5.84 -19.32
C LYS A 146 1.44 -4.35 -19.59
N ALA A 147 0.56 -3.48 -19.10
CA ALA A 147 0.75 -2.03 -19.19
C ALA A 147 2.00 -1.58 -18.43
N ALA A 148 2.18 -2.05 -17.19
CA ALA A 148 3.35 -1.77 -16.36
C ALA A 148 4.67 -2.19 -17.03
N ARG A 149 4.72 -3.39 -17.63
CA ARG A 149 5.90 -3.86 -18.38
C ARG A 149 6.22 -2.98 -19.58
N ALA A 150 5.19 -2.54 -20.31
CA ALA A 150 5.37 -1.66 -21.45
C ALA A 150 5.96 -0.30 -21.01
N ASP A 151 5.45 0.26 -19.92
CA ASP A 151 5.94 1.53 -19.37
C ASP A 151 7.34 1.39 -18.78
N ALA A 152 7.63 0.33 -18.02
CA ALA A 152 8.98 0.03 -17.54
C ALA A 152 9.99 -0.08 -18.69
N PHE A 153 9.60 -0.73 -19.80
CA PHE A 153 10.44 -0.83 -21.00
C PHE A 153 10.72 0.54 -21.62
N VAL A 154 9.69 1.38 -21.76
CA VAL A 154 9.84 2.74 -22.31
C VAL A 154 10.72 3.60 -21.40
N ILE A 155 10.54 3.53 -20.08
CA ILE A 155 11.37 4.23 -19.09
C ILE A 155 12.82 3.79 -19.23
N ASN A 156 13.10 2.48 -19.11
CA ASN A 156 14.46 1.96 -19.20
C ASN A 156 15.15 2.31 -20.52
N ARG A 157 14.41 2.31 -21.63
CA ARG A 157 14.92 2.74 -22.93
C ARG A 157 15.26 4.23 -22.93
N ALA A 158 14.38 5.09 -22.43
CA ALA A 158 14.62 6.53 -22.35
C ALA A 158 15.83 6.85 -21.46
N LEU A 159 15.96 6.17 -20.32
CA LEU A 159 17.10 6.28 -19.41
C LEU A 159 18.40 5.90 -20.11
N LYS A 160 18.44 4.73 -20.76
CA LYS A 160 19.62 4.24 -21.49
C LYS A 160 20.02 5.14 -22.67
N GLU A 161 19.05 5.69 -23.39
CA GLU A 161 19.28 6.58 -24.52
C GLU A 161 19.52 8.04 -24.10
N GLY A 162 19.44 8.35 -22.79
CA GLY A 162 19.57 9.72 -22.27
C GLY A 162 18.41 10.65 -22.63
N ARG A 163 17.32 10.11 -23.19
CA ARG A 163 16.18 10.87 -23.71
C ARG A 163 15.15 11.20 -22.62
N PRO A 164 14.31 12.23 -22.82
CA PRO A 164 13.17 12.47 -21.95
C PRO A 164 12.22 11.27 -21.93
N ILE A 165 11.69 10.95 -20.75
CA ILE A 165 10.60 9.97 -20.62
C ILE A 165 9.34 10.61 -21.21
N PRO A 166 8.62 9.93 -22.13
CA PRO A 166 7.42 10.49 -22.75
C PRO A 166 6.37 10.91 -21.73
N ASP A 167 5.71 12.06 -21.95
CA ASP A 167 4.64 12.58 -21.07
C ASP A 167 3.50 11.60 -20.85
N GLU A 168 3.26 10.75 -21.85
CA GLU A 168 2.27 9.69 -21.78
C GLU A 168 2.55 8.67 -20.66
N VAL A 169 3.83 8.35 -20.40
CA VAL A 169 4.22 7.44 -19.32
C VAL A 169 3.98 8.10 -17.97
N TRP A 170 4.31 9.39 -17.84
CA TRP A 170 4.03 10.16 -16.62
C TRP A 170 2.53 10.24 -16.33
N ARG A 171 1.72 10.46 -17.38
CA ARG A 171 0.26 10.47 -17.28
C ARG A 171 -0.27 9.13 -16.78
N ARG A 172 0.19 8.00 -17.36
CA ARG A 172 -0.23 6.66 -16.93
C ARG A 172 0.22 6.33 -15.51
N LEU A 173 1.45 6.70 -15.15
CA LEU A 173 1.94 6.54 -13.77
C LEU A 173 1.01 7.24 -12.76
N GLY A 174 0.62 8.49 -13.03
CA GLY A 174 -0.32 9.20 -12.18
C GLY A 174 -1.74 8.61 -12.19
N GLN A 175 -2.22 8.12 -13.33
CA GLN A 175 -3.56 7.50 -13.45
C GLN A 175 -3.67 6.13 -12.77
N HIS A 176 -2.54 5.47 -12.54
CA HIS A 176 -2.49 4.10 -12.02
C HIS A 176 -1.62 3.99 -10.75
N ALA A 177 -1.40 5.11 -10.05
CA ALA A 177 -0.58 5.15 -8.86
C ALA A 177 -1.18 4.34 -7.69
N ASP A 178 -2.50 4.16 -7.69
CA ASP A 178 -3.26 3.38 -6.70
C ASP A 178 -3.52 1.93 -7.13
N ASP A 179 -3.08 1.52 -8.34
CA ASP A 179 -3.26 0.15 -8.82
C ASP A 179 -2.07 -0.74 -8.35
N PRO A 180 -2.30 -1.70 -7.45
CA PRO A 180 -1.23 -2.51 -6.89
C PRO A 180 -0.58 -3.45 -7.91
N ASP A 181 -1.35 -3.96 -8.88
CA ASP A 181 -0.83 -4.89 -9.89
C ASP A 181 0.07 -4.15 -10.89
N TYR A 182 -0.31 -2.91 -11.26
CA TYR A 182 0.49 -2.05 -12.13
C TYR A 182 1.76 -1.57 -11.44
N THR A 183 1.64 -1.02 -10.22
CA THR A 183 2.78 -0.42 -9.50
C THR A 183 3.80 -1.47 -9.05
N GLU A 184 3.36 -2.64 -8.57
CA GLU A 184 4.24 -3.78 -8.24
C GLU A 184 5.12 -4.16 -9.44
N GLU A 185 4.50 -4.47 -10.59
CA GLU A 185 5.23 -4.92 -11.77
C GLU A 185 6.11 -3.82 -12.37
N LEU A 186 5.65 -2.55 -12.36
CA LEU A 186 6.44 -1.42 -12.86
C LEU A 186 7.76 -1.29 -12.08
N TYR A 187 7.67 -1.26 -10.75
CA TYR A 187 8.83 -1.02 -9.90
C TYR A 187 9.73 -2.24 -9.74
N ASP A 188 9.19 -3.47 -9.79
CA ASP A 188 10.00 -4.68 -9.87
C ASP A 188 10.92 -4.65 -11.10
N ARG A 189 10.39 -4.21 -12.25
CA ARG A 189 11.14 -4.14 -13.51
C ARG A 189 12.17 -3.02 -13.58
N LEU A 190 11.91 -1.90 -12.91
CA LEU A 190 12.87 -0.79 -12.82
C LEU A 190 13.99 -1.10 -11.83
N GLY A 191 13.65 -1.73 -10.71
CA GLY A 191 14.56 -1.93 -9.60
C GLY A 191 15.08 -0.62 -8.99
N PRO A 192 16.00 -0.69 -8.02
CA PRO A 192 16.50 0.49 -7.32
C PRO A 192 17.14 1.54 -8.24
N ALA A 193 17.95 1.12 -9.21
CA ALA A 193 18.62 2.02 -10.13
C ALA A 193 17.65 2.76 -11.07
N GLY A 194 16.71 2.02 -11.68
CA GLY A 194 15.69 2.64 -12.55
C GLY A 194 14.79 3.60 -11.79
N ILE A 195 14.52 3.35 -10.50
CA ILE A 195 13.71 4.24 -9.64
C ILE A 195 14.48 5.51 -9.27
N ALA A 196 15.76 5.41 -8.86
CA ALA A 196 16.59 6.58 -8.61
C ALA A 196 16.64 7.49 -9.85
N ASP A 197 16.82 6.90 -11.02
CA ASP A 197 16.82 7.59 -12.30
C ASP A 197 15.47 8.23 -12.64
N LEU A 198 14.37 7.53 -12.36
CA LEU A 198 13.01 8.05 -12.56
C LEU A 198 12.78 9.28 -11.67
N ILE A 199 13.17 9.22 -10.41
CA ILE A 199 13.09 10.36 -9.46
C ILE A 199 13.95 11.53 -9.95
N ARG A 200 15.17 11.26 -10.41
CA ARG A 200 16.07 12.27 -10.99
C ARG A 200 15.43 12.97 -12.19
N ARG A 201 14.79 12.23 -13.09
CA ARG A 201 14.09 12.80 -14.25
C ARG A 201 12.83 13.59 -13.90
N ALA A 202 12.24 13.33 -12.74
CA ALA A 202 11.13 14.09 -12.18
C ALA A 202 11.58 15.29 -11.33
N ALA A 203 12.89 15.48 -11.09
CA ALA A 203 13.38 16.57 -10.26
C ALA A 203 12.93 17.94 -10.80
N GLY A 204 12.29 18.73 -9.94
CA GLY A 204 11.70 20.03 -10.29
C GLY A 204 10.26 19.97 -10.81
N ASP A 205 9.69 18.79 -11.02
CA ASP A 205 8.27 18.59 -11.33
C ASP A 205 7.58 17.89 -10.15
N GLU A 206 6.97 18.70 -9.28
CA GLU A 206 6.30 18.22 -8.07
C GLU A 206 5.10 17.31 -8.38
N ALA A 207 4.46 17.44 -9.54
CA ALA A 207 3.37 16.54 -9.93
C ALA A 207 3.89 15.14 -10.26
N ARG A 208 5.03 15.05 -10.95
CA ARG A 208 5.70 13.76 -11.24
C ARG A 208 6.26 13.13 -9.97
N LEU A 209 6.89 13.92 -9.10
CA LEU A 209 7.41 13.40 -7.82
C LEU A 209 6.29 12.87 -6.93
N ARG A 210 5.15 13.57 -6.88
CA ARG A 210 3.96 13.11 -6.18
C ARG A 210 3.43 11.80 -6.74
N ALA A 211 3.30 11.70 -8.07
CA ALA A 211 2.86 10.46 -8.71
C ALA A 211 3.78 9.28 -8.34
N ILE A 212 5.11 9.48 -8.36
CA ILE A 212 6.09 8.47 -7.95
C ILE A 212 5.91 8.10 -6.46
N SER A 213 5.72 9.08 -5.59
CA SER A 213 5.54 8.86 -4.15
C SER A 213 4.28 8.04 -3.86
N GLU A 214 3.14 8.43 -4.44
CA GLU A 214 1.87 7.71 -4.31
C GLU A 214 1.99 6.27 -4.83
N SER A 215 2.60 6.06 -6.00
CA SER A 215 2.77 4.71 -6.56
C SER A 215 3.80 3.86 -5.82
N LEU A 216 4.85 4.44 -5.25
CA LEU A 216 5.79 3.72 -4.38
C LEU A 216 5.10 3.28 -3.09
N GLY A 217 4.24 4.13 -2.52
CA GLY A 217 3.41 3.80 -1.36
C GLY A 217 2.61 2.53 -1.62
N THR A 218 1.82 2.51 -2.70
CA THR A 218 1.06 1.33 -3.16
C THR A 218 1.96 0.11 -3.38
N ALA A 219 3.06 0.25 -4.12
CA ALA A 219 3.95 -0.87 -4.43
C ALA A 219 4.67 -1.44 -3.20
N SER A 220 4.89 -0.64 -2.16
CA SER A 220 5.62 -1.06 -0.95
C SER A 220 4.94 -2.19 -0.17
N PHE A 221 3.63 -2.37 -0.34
CA PHE A 221 2.86 -3.47 0.24
C PHE A 221 3.12 -4.81 -0.45
N HIS A 222 3.68 -4.78 -1.67
CA HIS A 222 3.92 -5.96 -2.51
C HIS A 222 5.42 -6.23 -2.70
N LEU A 223 6.21 -5.19 -2.95
CA LEU A 223 7.64 -5.31 -3.21
C LEU A 223 8.45 -5.44 -1.93
N PRO A 224 9.55 -6.23 -1.92
CA PRO A 224 10.45 -6.31 -0.79
C PRO A 224 11.36 -5.08 -0.68
N MET A 225 10.78 -3.91 -0.38
CA MET A 225 11.49 -2.65 -0.07
C MET A 225 12.13 -2.70 1.34
N ASN A 226 12.91 -3.75 1.60
CA ASN A 226 13.63 -3.93 2.85
C ASN A 226 14.86 -3.00 2.92
N ALA A 227 15.58 -3.04 4.05
CA ALA A 227 16.73 -2.17 4.26
C ALA A 227 17.85 -2.36 3.23
N ALA A 228 18.04 -3.55 2.66
CA ALA A 228 19.05 -3.78 1.62
C ALA A 228 18.62 -3.14 0.30
N TRP A 229 17.35 -3.31 -0.08
CA TRP A 229 16.78 -2.70 -1.28
C TRP A 229 16.80 -1.17 -1.21
N LEU A 230 16.39 -0.60 -0.07
CA LEU A 230 16.39 0.85 0.16
C LEU A 230 17.82 1.42 0.18
N LYS A 231 18.80 0.69 0.75
CA LYS A 231 20.22 1.08 0.66
C LYS A 231 20.71 1.12 -0.78
N ALA A 232 20.32 0.15 -1.61
CA ALA A 232 20.68 0.15 -3.02
C ALA A 232 20.09 1.38 -3.73
N LEU A 233 18.80 1.68 -3.51
CA LEU A 233 18.15 2.86 -4.08
C LEU A 233 18.87 4.16 -3.70
N LEU A 234 19.19 4.32 -2.41
CA LEU A 234 19.87 5.51 -1.90
C LEU A 234 21.31 5.62 -2.41
N ALA A 235 22.01 4.50 -2.59
CA ALA A 235 23.36 4.49 -3.16
C ALA A 235 23.35 4.92 -4.64
N GLU A 236 22.32 4.56 -5.41
CA GLU A 236 22.15 5.06 -6.79
C GLU A 236 21.81 6.56 -6.79
N ALA A 237 20.88 6.98 -5.91
CA ALA A 237 20.54 8.40 -5.76
C ALA A 237 21.74 9.27 -5.33
N ASP A 238 22.64 8.74 -4.49
CA ASP A 238 23.89 9.41 -4.10
C ASP A 238 24.81 9.64 -5.29
N ARG A 239 24.98 8.63 -6.15
CA ARG A 239 25.85 8.74 -7.35
C ARG A 239 25.37 9.84 -8.30
N ASP A 240 24.07 10.02 -8.37
CA ASP A 240 23.43 11.03 -9.21
C ASP A 240 23.17 12.38 -8.50
N GLY A 241 23.53 12.52 -7.23
CA GLY A 241 23.31 13.75 -6.46
C GLY A 241 21.84 14.06 -6.16
N THR A 242 20.96 13.05 -6.16
CA THR A 242 19.51 13.19 -5.95
C THR A 242 19.03 12.55 -4.64
N ARG A 243 19.96 12.29 -3.71
CA ARG A 243 19.65 11.65 -2.41
C ARG A 243 18.53 12.36 -1.66
N ASP A 244 18.62 13.67 -1.50
CA ASP A 244 17.65 14.43 -0.70
C ASP A 244 16.24 14.39 -1.30
N ILE A 245 16.16 14.47 -2.63
CA ILE A 245 14.89 14.35 -3.36
C ILE A 245 14.32 12.93 -3.20
N THR A 246 15.17 11.91 -3.30
CA THR A 246 14.78 10.51 -3.14
C THR A 246 14.28 10.23 -1.72
N VAL A 247 14.99 10.72 -0.70
CA VAL A 247 14.56 10.60 0.70
C VAL A 247 13.23 11.29 0.91
N ARG A 248 13.03 12.50 0.37
CA ARG A 248 11.75 13.21 0.43
C ARG A 248 10.61 12.38 -0.19
N VAL A 249 10.80 11.87 -1.41
CA VAL A 249 9.80 11.02 -2.09
C VAL A 249 9.44 9.78 -1.25
N LEU A 250 10.44 9.14 -0.63
CA LEU A 250 10.23 7.96 0.23
C LEU A 250 9.49 8.30 1.53
N LEU A 251 9.75 9.48 2.10
CA LEU A 251 9.11 9.93 3.35
C LEU A 251 7.70 10.50 3.13
N ASP A 252 7.41 11.02 1.94
CA ASP A 252 6.09 11.53 1.56
C ASP A 252 5.11 10.40 1.17
N ALA A 253 5.63 9.22 0.87
CA ALA A 253 4.83 8.07 0.46
C ALA A 253 4.16 7.37 1.65
N ASP A 254 2.90 6.96 1.50
CA ASP A 254 2.21 6.12 2.48
C ASP A 254 2.70 4.67 2.35
N MET A 255 3.81 4.38 3.01
CA MET A 255 4.53 3.12 2.90
C MET A 255 3.92 2.03 3.78
N SER A 256 4.16 0.77 3.41
CA SER A 256 3.82 -0.34 4.29
C SER A 256 4.64 -0.25 5.59
N ARG A 257 4.06 -0.70 6.70
CA ARG A 257 4.74 -0.73 8.02
C ARG A 257 6.13 -1.39 7.98
N ARG A 258 6.29 -2.44 7.18
CA ARG A 258 7.56 -3.14 6.99
C ARG A 258 8.61 -2.25 6.32
N THR A 259 8.19 -1.45 5.35
CA THR A 259 9.06 -0.48 4.65
C THR A 259 9.40 0.68 5.57
N ASP A 260 8.44 1.17 6.37
CA ASP A 260 8.70 2.17 7.41
C ASP A 260 9.72 1.69 8.44
N ASP A 261 9.57 0.46 8.95
CA ASP A 261 10.55 -0.14 9.85
C ASP A 261 11.95 -0.22 9.21
N ALA A 262 12.02 -0.47 7.90
CA ALA A 262 13.26 -0.47 7.16
C ALA A 262 13.85 0.94 7.02
N LEU A 263 13.05 1.96 6.71
CA LEU A 263 13.46 3.37 6.66
C LEU A 263 13.95 3.86 8.04
N ALA A 264 13.29 3.46 9.12
CA ALA A 264 13.70 3.76 10.49
C ALA A 264 15.07 3.15 10.83
N ARG A 265 15.32 1.90 10.44
CA ARG A 265 16.64 1.24 10.61
C ARG A 265 17.75 1.90 9.80
N LEU A 266 17.41 2.61 8.73
CA LEU A 266 18.35 3.42 7.95
C LEU A 266 18.55 4.83 8.53
N GLY A 267 17.84 5.18 9.61
CA GLY A 267 17.92 6.50 10.23
C GLY A 267 17.26 7.61 9.42
N LEU A 268 16.34 7.25 8.50
CA LEU A 268 15.68 8.22 7.61
C LEU A 268 14.39 8.78 8.20
N LEU A 269 13.74 8.03 9.10
CA LEU A 269 12.57 8.50 9.83
C LEU A 269 12.98 9.24 11.11
N PRO A 270 12.46 10.46 11.36
CA PRO A 270 12.70 11.17 12.61
C PRO A 270 12.06 10.40 13.77
N GLY A 271 12.88 9.81 14.65
CA GLY A 271 12.44 9.04 15.82
C GLY A 271 12.90 7.58 15.86
N GLY A 272 13.65 7.10 14.86
CA GLY A 272 14.31 5.81 14.91
C GLY A 272 15.37 5.77 16.02
N ALA A 273 14.99 5.33 17.22
CA ALA A 273 15.95 4.95 18.24
C ALA A 273 16.89 3.90 17.65
N ALA A 274 18.17 4.25 17.52
CA ALA A 274 19.20 3.28 17.22
C ALA A 274 19.03 2.10 18.20
N PRO A 275 19.11 0.84 17.75
CA PRO A 275 19.14 -0.28 18.68
C PRO A 275 20.32 -0.03 19.62
N GLN A 276 20.00 0.24 20.89
CA GLN A 276 21.02 0.29 21.93
C GLN A 276 21.76 -1.03 21.85
N ALA A 277 23.05 -0.97 21.53
CA ALA A 277 23.92 -2.11 21.64
C ALA A 277 23.72 -2.72 23.04
N PRO A 278 23.57 -4.05 23.18
CA PRO A 278 23.43 -4.66 24.50
C PRO A 278 24.62 -4.21 25.34
N GLY A 279 24.31 -3.54 26.45
CA GLY A 279 25.29 -2.92 27.33
C GLY A 279 26.42 -3.89 27.65
N GLY A 280 27.59 -3.62 27.09
CA GLY A 280 28.82 -4.22 27.57
C GLY A 280 28.99 -3.84 29.04
N PRO A 281 29.32 -4.78 29.93
CA PRO A 281 29.50 -4.45 31.34
C PRO A 281 30.55 -3.35 31.48
N ALA A 282 30.20 -2.34 32.26
CA ALA A 282 31.04 -1.21 32.61
C ALA A 282 32.44 -1.69 32.98
N ARG A 283 33.45 -1.28 32.21
CA ARG A 283 34.84 -1.37 32.64
C ARG A 283 35.02 -0.43 33.82
N THR A 284 35.05 -1.01 35.01
CA THR A 284 35.55 -0.37 36.22
C THR A 284 36.97 0.16 35.94
N PRO A 285 37.26 1.45 36.14
CA PRO A 285 38.64 1.93 36.08
C PRO A 285 39.43 1.31 37.23
N ALA A 286 40.57 0.70 36.91
CA ALA A 286 41.49 0.15 37.89
C ALA A 286 42.03 1.26 38.81
N PRO A 287 42.17 1.00 40.12
CA PRO A 287 42.76 1.97 41.04
C PRO A 287 44.26 2.10 40.78
N VAL A 288 44.71 3.34 40.65
CA VAL A 288 46.11 3.77 40.62
C VAL A 288 46.76 3.37 41.94
N GLN A 289 47.79 2.51 41.91
CA GLN A 289 48.63 2.25 43.08
C GLN A 289 49.60 3.42 43.30
N PRO A 290 49.63 4.04 44.49
CA PRO A 290 50.66 5.01 44.85
C PRO A 290 51.96 4.30 45.25
N GLY A 291 53.07 4.94 44.91
CA GLY A 291 54.42 4.41 44.99
C GLY A 291 54.90 4.02 46.39
N ALA A 292 55.75 2.99 46.41
CA ALA A 292 56.60 2.68 47.54
C ALA A 292 58.00 3.23 47.27
N ASP A 293 58.30 4.35 47.93
CA ASP A 293 59.67 4.77 48.23
C ASP A 293 60.36 3.66 49.03
N ARG A 294 61.55 3.23 48.57
CA ARG A 294 62.54 2.55 49.43
C ARG A 294 63.75 3.47 49.57
N PRO A 295 64.19 3.79 50.79
CA PRO A 295 65.50 4.40 51.00
C PRO A 295 66.60 3.34 50.94
N ALA A 296 67.80 3.82 50.62
CA ALA A 296 69.05 3.07 50.57
C ALA A 296 69.50 2.56 51.94
N LEU A 297 70.16 1.38 51.92
CA LEU A 297 71.44 1.09 52.56
C LEU A 297 72.06 -0.14 51.88
#